data_AF-A0ABD2YUJ0-F1
#
_entry.id   AF-A0ABD2YUJ0-F1
#
_cell.length_a   1.000
_cell.length_b   1.000
_cell.length_c   1.000
_cell.angle_alpha   90.00
_cell.angle_beta   90.00
_cell.angle_gamma   90.00
#
_symmetry.space_group_name_H-M   'P 1'
#
loop_
_entity.id
_entity.type
_entity.pdbx_description
1 polymer ?
#
loop_
_entity_poly.entity_id
_entity_poly.type
_entity_poly.pdbx_seq_one_letter_code
_entity_poly.pdbx_strand_id
1 'polypeptide(L)'
;MRIRKDQSFLLLLLMILVSVVSTAEEGFIVNIGTDLSNMPNPTQVAALLKAQQIRHVRLFDADRAMLLALANTGIRVTVSVPNDQLLGTGRSNATAVNWVSRNVLAHVPATNITAIAVGSEVLTTLPNAAPILVSAMKFIQSALVAANLDSQIKVSTPHSSSIILDSFPPSQSFFNRSLEPVVVPLLKFLQSTGSFLTLNVIHIMIICNQMGRSQ
;
A
#
# COMPACT_ATOMS: atom_id res chain seq x y z
N MET A 1 32.18 -42.61 -22.96
CA MET A 1 30.99 -42.33 -22.12
C MET A 1 31.49 -42.34 -20.67
N ARG A 2 31.46 -41.29 -19.85
CA ARG A 2 30.48 -40.21 -19.66
C ARG A 2 31.16 -39.15 -18.75
N ILE A 3 31.70 -38.07 -19.30
CA ILE A 3 32.11 -36.87 -18.53
C ILE A 3 31.02 -35.83 -18.77
N ARG A 4 29.87 -35.97 -18.10
CA ARG A 4 28.73 -35.03 -18.26
C ARG A 4 27.69 -35.13 -17.15
N LYS A 5 28.09 -35.37 -15.90
CA LYS A 5 27.15 -35.38 -14.75
C LYS A 5 27.44 -34.31 -13.70
N ASP A 6 28.69 -33.92 -13.49
CA ASP A 6 29.04 -33.00 -12.38
C ASP A 6 28.80 -31.52 -12.72
N GLN A 7 29.00 -31.12 -13.97
CA GLN A 7 28.74 -29.74 -14.43
C GLN A 7 27.26 -29.37 -14.33
N SER A 8 26.36 -30.32 -14.59
CA SER A 8 24.92 -30.11 -14.48
C SER A 8 24.47 -30.01 -13.02
N PHE A 9 25.11 -30.74 -12.11
CA PHE A 9 24.82 -30.69 -10.68
C PHE A 9 25.32 -29.38 -10.06
N LEU A 10 26.51 -28.91 -10.48
CA LEU A 10 27.06 -27.61 -10.06
C LEU A 10 26.22 -26.44 -10.58
N LEU A 11 25.75 -26.49 -11.84
CA LEU A 11 24.82 -25.49 -12.39
C LEU A 11 23.47 -25.51 -11.68
N LEU A 12 22.95 -26.69 -11.32
CA LEU A 12 21.70 -26.80 -10.57
C LEU A 12 21.85 -26.23 -9.16
N LEU A 13 22.98 -26.49 -8.49
CA LEU A 13 23.30 -25.94 -7.17
C LEU A 13 23.46 -24.41 -7.23
N LEU A 14 24.07 -23.88 -8.29
CA LEU A 14 24.21 -22.44 -8.53
C LEU A 14 22.84 -21.78 -8.82
N MET A 15 21.97 -22.43 -9.60
CA MET A 15 20.61 -21.98 -9.86
C MET A 15 19.73 -22.03 -8.59
N ILE A 16 19.91 -23.04 -7.74
CA ILE A 16 19.21 -23.16 -6.45
C ILE A 16 19.72 -22.09 -5.47
N LEU A 17 21.03 -21.75 -5.47
CA LEU A 17 21.56 -20.65 -4.66
C LEU A 17 21.03 -19.27 -5.10
N VAL A 18 20.85 -19.06 -6.41
CA VAL A 18 20.28 -17.82 -6.96
C VAL A 18 18.78 -17.70 -6.65
N SER A 19 18.09 -18.81 -6.41
CA SER A 19 16.64 -18.85 -6.19
C SER A 19 16.19 -18.58 -4.74
N VAL A 20 17.10 -18.32 -3.79
CA VAL A 20 16.74 -18.15 -2.36
C VAL A 20 17.16 -16.80 -1.76
N VAL A 21 17.69 -15.87 -2.56
CA VAL A 21 17.79 -14.47 -2.11
C VAL A 21 16.52 -13.72 -2.54
N SER A 22 15.38 -14.14 -2.02
CA SER A 22 14.29 -13.19 -1.81
C SER A 22 14.56 -12.55 -0.47
N THR A 23 15.50 -11.59 -0.44
CA THR A 23 15.48 -10.60 0.63
C THR A 23 14.13 -9.89 0.45
N ALA A 24 13.15 -10.27 1.28
CA ALA A 24 12.17 -9.31 1.69
C ALA A 24 13.00 -8.17 2.29
N GLU A 25 13.35 -7.17 1.48
CA GLU A 25 13.82 -5.91 2.01
C GLU A 25 12.64 -5.39 2.83
N GLU A 26 12.64 -5.73 4.11
CA GLU A 26 11.85 -5.11 5.17
C GLU A 26 12.37 -3.68 5.31
N GLY A 27 12.05 -2.87 4.31
CA GLY A 27 12.32 -1.45 4.29
C GLY A 27 11.22 -0.73 5.05
N PHE A 28 11.60 0.09 6.03
CA PHE A 28 10.71 1.06 6.63
C PHE A 28 10.08 1.94 5.53
N ILE A 29 8.76 2.12 5.58
CA ILE A 29 8.03 2.99 4.66
C ILE A 29 7.97 4.39 5.26
N VAL A 30 8.47 5.38 4.53
CA VAL A 30 8.34 6.78 4.93
C VAL A 30 7.10 7.40 4.30
N ASN A 31 6.22 7.94 5.14
CA ASN A 31 5.02 8.65 4.70
C ASN A 31 5.37 10.10 4.36
N ILE A 32 4.97 10.56 3.17
CA ILE A 32 5.23 11.92 2.67
C ILE A 32 3.88 12.63 2.55
N GLY A 33 3.67 13.58 3.46
CA GLY A 33 2.54 14.52 3.40
C GLY A 33 2.94 15.79 2.66
N THR A 34 2.07 16.22 1.76
CA THR A 34 2.21 17.42 0.90
C THR A 34 1.48 18.64 1.48
N ASP A 35 0.66 18.47 2.52
CA ASP A 35 -0.06 19.53 3.26
C ASP A 35 0.87 20.36 4.17
N LEU A 36 2.01 20.80 3.66
CA LEU A 36 2.98 21.63 4.38
C LEU A 36 3.16 22.96 3.66
N SER A 37 3.06 24.07 4.40
CA SER A 37 3.19 25.43 3.85
C SER A 37 4.57 25.72 3.23
N ASN A 38 5.61 24.99 3.62
CA ASN A 38 6.99 25.15 3.15
C ASN A 38 7.61 23.78 2.78
N MET A 39 6.96 23.04 1.88
CA MET A 39 7.49 21.76 1.44
C MET A 39 8.80 21.95 0.63
N PRO A 40 9.87 21.19 0.93
CA PRO A 40 11.07 21.18 0.09
C PRO A 40 10.74 20.77 -1.35
N ASN A 41 11.55 21.21 -2.31
CA ASN A 41 11.33 20.86 -3.71
C ASN A 41 11.29 19.32 -3.87
N PRO A 42 10.33 18.73 -4.62
CA PRO A 42 10.21 17.29 -4.78
C PRO A 42 11.51 16.58 -5.18
N THR A 43 12.34 17.22 -6.02
CA THR A 43 13.66 16.69 -6.41
C THR A 43 14.64 16.63 -5.24
N GLN A 44 14.61 17.62 -4.34
CA GLN A 44 15.42 17.61 -3.12
C GLN A 44 14.93 16.52 -2.16
N VAL A 45 13.62 16.33 -2.04
CA VAL A 45 13.05 15.22 -1.26
C VAL A 45 13.52 13.88 -1.83
N ALA A 46 13.42 13.67 -3.14
CA ALA A 46 13.90 12.45 -3.80
C ALA A 46 15.40 12.22 -3.61
N ALA A 47 16.22 13.28 -3.66
CA ALA A 47 17.65 13.20 -3.39
C ALA A 47 17.93 12.81 -1.93
N LEU A 48 17.20 13.41 -0.98
CA LEU A 48 17.31 13.09 0.44
C LEU A 48 16.91 11.64 0.72
N LEU A 49 15.80 11.16 0.17
CA LEU A 49 15.35 9.78 0.31
C LEU A 49 16.43 8.80 -0.17
N LYS A 50 17.05 9.07 -1.32
CA LYS A 50 18.17 8.26 -1.83
C LYS A 50 19.40 8.34 -0.93
N ALA A 51 19.76 9.53 -0.46
CA ALA A 51 20.91 9.73 0.44
C ALA A 51 20.73 8.96 1.76
N GLN A 52 19.52 8.93 2.30
CA GLN A 52 19.17 8.19 3.52
C GLN A 52 18.89 6.70 3.30
N GLN A 53 19.13 6.17 2.08
CA GLN A 53 18.85 4.79 1.71
C GLN A 53 17.38 4.38 1.95
N ILE A 54 16.45 5.33 1.90
CA ILE A 54 15.01 5.05 2.00
C ILE A 54 14.58 4.41 0.69
N ARG A 55 14.12 3.16 0.78
CA ARG A 55 13.71 2.38 -0.38
C ARG A 55 12.21 2.44 -0.63
N HIS A 56 11.39 2.66 0.40
CA HIS A 56 9.93 2.69 0.27
C HIS A 56 9.33 3.99 0.78
N VAL A 57 8.40 4.54 0.00
CA VAL A 57 7.64 5.71 0.40
C VAL A 57 6.17 5.53 0.14
N ARG A 58 5.34 6.15 0.97
CA ARG A 58 3.92 6.32 0.73
C ARG A 58 3.61 7.80 0.55
N LEU A 59 2.98 8.13 -0.57
CA LEU A 59 2.41 9.45 -0.84
C LEU A 59 0.94 9.45 -0.41
N PHE A 60 0.50 10.47 0.32
CA PHE A 60 -0.90 10.61 0.73
C PHE A 60 -1.83 11.08 -0.41
N ASP A 61 -1.25 11.57 -1.49
CA ASP A 61 -1.92 11.93 -2.73
C ASP A 61 -1.17 11.38 -3.95
N ALA A 62 -1.65 11.72 -5.13
CA ALA A 62 -0.99 11.45 -6.40
C ALA A 62 -0.31 12.73 -6.93
N ASP A 63 0.49 13.41 -6.11
CA ASP A 63 1.20 14.61 -6.56
C ASP A 63 2.12 14.29 -7.74
N ARG A 64 1.86 14.96 -8.87
CA ARG A 64 2.56 14.72 -10.12
C ARG A 64 4.04 15.08 -10.01
N ALA A 65 4.38 16.15 -9.29
CA ALA A 65 5.75 16.61 -9.18
C ALA A 65 6.60 15.61 -8.38
N MET A 66 6.03 15.05 -7.30
CA MET A 66 6.66 14.01 -6.50
C MET A 66 6.81 12.70 -7.26
N LEU A 67 5.78 12.27 -7.99
CA LEU A 67 5.87 11.07 -8.83
C LEU A 67 6.95 11.20 -9.91
N LEU A 68 7.08 12.37 -10.54
CA LEU A 68 8.15 12.64 -11.50
C LEU A 68 9.53 12.71 -10.84
N ALA A 69 9.65 13.30 -9.66
CA ALA A 69 10.91 13.36 -8.91
C ALA A 69 11.41 11.97 -8.48
N LEU A 70 10.48 11.04 -8.25
CA LEU A 70 10.77 9.65 -7.90
C LEU A 70 11.06 8.76 -9.13
N ALA A 71 10.91 9.28 -10.35
CA ALA A 71 11.23 8.54 -11.56
C ALA A 71 12.71 8.15 -11.62
N ASN A 72 12.98 6.91 -12.02
CA ASN A 72 14.32 6.31 -12.15
C ASN A 72 15.15 6.34 -10.85
N THR A 73 14.51 6.50 -9.69
CA THR A 73 15.19 6.47 -8.39
C THR A 73 15.33 5.06 -7.83
N GLY A 74 14.52 4.12 -8.31
CA GLY A 74 14.40 2.76 -7.77
C GLY A 74 13.59 2.67 -6.47
N ILE A 75 13.15 3.80 -5.91
CA ILE A 75 12.32 3.85 -4.69
C ILE A 75 10.93 3.29 -5.01
N ARG A 76 10.47 2.33 -4.22
CA ARG A 76 9.12 1.78 -4.29
C ARG A 76 8.11 2.78 -3.73
N VAL A 77 7.08 3.08 -4.51
CA VAL A 77 6.08 4.09 -4.17
C VAL A 77 4.72 3.43 -3.93
N THR A 78 4.09 3.76 -2.81
CA THR A 78 2.66 3.55 -2.56
C THR A 78 1.94 4.88 -2.79
N VAL A 79 1.02 4.92 -3.76
CA VAL A 79 0.22 6.13 -4.04
C VAL A 79 -1.14 5.99 -3.38
N SER A 80 -1.59 7.01 -2.66
CA SER A 80 -2.90 6.96 -2.02
C SER A 80 -3.98 7.61 -2.88
N VAL A 81 -5.18 7.03 -2.91
CA VAL A 81 -6.40 7.69 -3.36
C VAL A 81 -6.88 8.57 -2.20
N PRO A 82 -6.91 9.90 -2.37
CA PRO A 82 -7.40 10.79 -1.33
C PRO A 82 -8.85 10.49 -0.92
N ASN A 83 -9.16 10.75 0.35
CA ASN A 83 -10.47 10.46 0.94
C ASN A 83 -11.63 11.24 0.26
N ASP A 84 -11.38 12.46 -0.21
CA ASP A 84 -12.32 13.30 -0.96
C ASP A 84 -12.65 12.74 -2.35
N GLN A 85 -11.72 11.99 -2.96
CA GLN A 85 -11.92 11.33 -4.26
C GLN A 85 -12.60 9.96 -4.15
N LEU A 86 -12.75 9.42 -2.94
CA LEU A 86 -13.27 8.08 -2.70
C LEU A 86 -14.72 7.90 -3.20
N LEU A 87 -15.58 8.91 -3.02
CA LEU A 87 -16.96 8.87 -3.52
C LEU A 87 -17.03 8.70 -5.04
N GLY A 88 -16.17 9.41 -5.77
CA GLY A 88 -16.11 9.34 -7.22
C GLY A 88 -15.58 8.00 -7.71
N THR A 89 -14.47 7.54 -7.15
CA THR A 89 -13.82 6.28 -7.53
C THR A 89 -14.62 5.05 -7.08
N GLY A 90 -15.39 5.15 -5.99
CA GLY A 90 -16.22 4.07 -5.45
C GLY A 90 -17.60 3.92 -6.07
N ARG A 91 -18.11 4.94 -6.76
CA ARG A 91 -19.43 4.91 -7.43
C ARG A 91 -19.35 4.73 -8.95
N SER A 92 -18.22 5.02 -9.56
CA SER A 92 -18.04 4.99 -11.02
C SER A 92 -16.76 4.26 -11.40
N ASN A 93 -16.91 3.13 -12.09
CA ASN A 93 -15.78 2.40 -12.66
C ASN A 93 -14.98 3.29 -13.65
N ALA A 94 -15.67 4.10 -14.46
CA ALA A 94 -15.00 5.02 -15.39
C ALA A 94 -14.13 6.05 -14.65
N THR A 95 -14.60 6.56 -13.50
CA THR A 95 -13.82 7.50 -12.67
C THR A 95 -12.59 6.81 -12.08
N ALA A 96 -12.71 5.57 -11.61
CA ALA A 96 -11.57 4.80 -11.11
C ALA A 96 -10.54 4.50 -12.22
N VAL A 97 -10.99 4.10 -13.41
CA VAL A 97 -10.12 3.89 -14.57
C VAL A 97 -9.37 5.18 -14.94
N ASN A 98 -10.07 6.30 -14.98
CA ASN A 98 -9.45 7.61 -15.25
C ASN A 98 -8.48 8.04 -14.16
N TRP A 99 -8.73 7.66 -12.90
CA TRP A 99 -7.79 7.90 -11.80
C TRP A 99 -6.51 7.08 -12.00
N VAL A 100 -6.62 5.78 -12.26
CA VAL A 100 -5.46 4.89 -12.49
C VAL A 100 -4.66 5.34 -13.72
N SER A 101 -5.33 5.70 -14.81
CA SER A 101 -4.68 6.19 -16.03
C SER A 101 -3.84 7.44 -15.77
N ARG A 102 -4.41 8.44 -15.08
CA ARG A 102 -3.74 9.71 -14.83
C ARG A 102 -2.64 9.64 -13.78
N ASN A 103 -2.85 8.85 -12.72
CA ASN A 103 -2.00 8.89 -11.53
C ASN A 103 -1.01 7.72 -11.44
N VAL A 104 -1.24 6.64 -12.19
CA VAL A 104 -0.41 5.43 -12.15
C VAL A 104 0.19 5.16 -13.52
N LEU A 105 -0.64 4.97 -14.56
CA LEU A 105 -0.15 4.58 -15.89
C LEU A 105 0.72 5.66 -16.54
N ALA A 106 0.44 6.94 -16.27
CA ALA A 106 1.24 8.05 -16.78
C ALA A 106 2.69 8.09 -16.22
N HIS A 107 2.98 7.35 -15.15
CA HIS A 107 4.26 7.39 -14.44
C HIS A 107 5.03 6.06 -14.50
N VAL A 108 4.36 4.94 -14.71
CA VAL A 108 4.98 3.61 -14.87
C VAL A 108 5.51 3.47 -16.31
N PRO A 109 6.70 2.87 -16.54
CA PRO A 109 7.59 2.22 -15.56
C PRO A 109 8.66 3.14 -14.95
N ALA A 110 8.69 4.42 -15.32
CA ALA A 110 9.74 5.34 -14.84
C ALA A 110 9.71 5.47 -13.31
N THR A 111 8.53 5.59 -12.72
CA THR A 111 8.32 5.57 -11.26
C THR A 111 7.89 4.17 -10.84
N ASN A 112 8.61 3.60 -9.85
CA ASN A 112 8.37 2.25 -9.36
C ASN A 112 7.17 2.20 -8.39
N ILE A 113 5.96 2.32 -8.92
CA ILE A 113 4.72 2.21 -8.14
C ILE A 113 4.46 0.74 -7.86
N THR A 114 4.29 0.38 -6.58
CA THR A 114 4.12 -1.02 -6.12
C THR A 114 2.81 -1.26 -5.39
N ALA A 115 2.17 -0.20 -4.89
CA ALA A 115 0.87 -0.31 -4.26
C ALA A 115 0.03 0.95 -4.42
N ILE A 116 -1.29 0.76 -4.34
CA ILE A 116 -2.28 1.83 -4.25
C ILE A 116 -3.01 1.69 -2.91
N ALA A 117 -2.97 2.75 -2.11
CA ALA A 117 -3.68 2.86 -0.84
C ALA A 117 -5.02 3.59 -1.07
N VAL A 118 -6.14 2.87 -1.06
CA VAL A 118 -7.45 3.46 -1.30
C VAL A 118 -7.98 4.10 -0.01
N GLY A 119 -7.97 5.43 0.04
CA GLY A 119 -8.32 6.20 1.22
C GLY A 119 -7.26 6.11 2.34
N SER A 120 -7.54 6.76 3.46
CA SER A 120 -6.78 6.65 4.70
C SER A 120 -7.73 6.70 5.88
N GLU A 121 -7.74 5.64 6.68
CA GLU A 121 -8.56 5.50 7.89
C GLU A 121 -10.06 5.75 7.65
N VAL A 122 -10.59 5.34 6.49
CA VAL A 122 -11.97 5.65 6.07
C VAL A 122 -13.01 5.17 7.09
N LEU A 123 -12.80 3.99 7.69
CA LEU A 123 -13.75 3.40 8.63
C LEU A 123 -13.94 4.23 9.92
N THR A 124 -12.94 5.01 10.29
CA THR A 124 -12.95 5.86 11.50
C THR A 124 -13.17 7.33 11.18
N THR A 125 -12.68 7.81 10.04
CA THR A 125 -12.73 9.24 9.66
C THR A 125 -13.90 9.60 8.76
N LEU A 126 -14.40 8.66 7.96
CA LEU A 126 -15.48 8.84 6.98
C LEU A 126 -16.44 7.65 6.98
N PRO A 127 -17.16 7.41 8.10
CA PRO A 127 -18.03 6.23 8.23
C PRO A 127 -19.11 6.14 7.15
N ASN A 128 -19.60 7.29 6.66
CA ASN A 128 -20.58 7.35 5.57
C ASN A 128 -20.05 6.81 4.23
N ALA A 129 -18.72 6.79 4.04
CA ALA A 129 -18.07 6.27 2.85
C ALA A 129 -17.59 4.82 3.01
N ALA A 130 -17.74 4.21 4.20
CA ALA A 130 -17.32 2.81 4.43
C ALA A 130 -17.96 1.81 3.45
N PRO A 131 -19.26 1.90 3.08
CA PRO A 131 -19.88 0.93 2.17
C PRO A 131 -19.30 0.96 0.74
N ILE A 132 -18.74 2.08 0.31
CA ILE A 132 -18.19 2.23 -1.05
C ILE A 132 -16.69 1.92 -1.12
N LEU A 133 -16.01 1.75 0.02
CA LEU A 133 -14.57 1.52 0.08
C LEU A 133 -14.17 0.27 -0.70
N VAL A 134 -14.84 -0.86 -0.43
CA VAL A 134 -14.56 -2.13 -1.11
C VAL A 134 -14.87 -2.05 -2.61
N SER A 135 -15.90 -1.30 -3.00
CA SER A 135 -16.21 -1.05 -4.42
C SER A 135 -15.12 -0.24 -5.10
N ALA A 136 -14.60 0.82 -4.46
CA ALA A 136 -13.49 1.61 -4.98
C ALA A 136 -12.24 0.76 -5.20
N MET A 137 -11.90 -0.10 -4.22
CA MET A 137 -10.78 -1.04 -4.34
C MET A 137 -10.97 -2.01 -5.52
N LYS A 138 -12.18 -2.56 -5.69
CA LYS A 138 -12.50 -3.45 -6.81
C LYS A 138 -12.40 -2.75 -8.17
N PHE A 139 -12.87 -1.51 -8.29
CA PHE A 139 -12.77 -0.77 -9.54
C PHE A 139 -11.33 -0.40 -9.88
N ILE A 140 -10.53 0.01 -8.90
CA ILE A 140 -9.09 0.25 -9.10
C ILE A 140 -8.37 -1.04 -9.49
N GLN A 141 -8.66 -2.16 -8.82
CA GLN A 141 -8.10 -3.46 -9.18
C GLN A 141 -8.47 -3.85 -10.61
N SER A 142 -9.72 -3.67 -11.01
CA SER A 142 -10.18 -3.94 -12.38
C SER A 142 -9.40 -3.11 -13.42
N ALA A 143 -9.16 -1.83 -13.13
CA ALA A 143 -8.36 -0.96 -13.99
C ALA A 143 -6.89 -1.43 -14.09
N LEU A 144 -6.31 -1.93 -13.00
CA LEU A 144 -4.96 -2.52 -13.01
C LEU A 144 -4.90 -3.83 -13.80
N VAL A 145 -5.91 -4.70 -13.66
CA VAL A 145 -6.02 -5.94 -14.45
C VAL A 145 -6.13 -5.61 -15.94
N ALA A 146 -6.96 -4.63 -16.32
CA ALA A 146 -7.07 -4.19 -17.71
C ALA A 146 -5.75 -3.63 -18.28
N ALA A 147 -4.87 -3.11 -17.41
CA ALA A 147 -3.54 -2.62 -17.76
C ALA A 147 -2.43 -3.68 -17.63
N ASN A 148 -2.74 -4.92 -17.22
CA ASN A 148 -1.79 -5.98 -16.91
C ASN A 148 -0.77 -5.62 -15.81
N LEU A 149 -1.18 -4.83 -14.83
CA LEU A 149 -0.35 -4.37 -13.71
C LEU A 149 -0.76 -4.96 -12.36
N ASP A 150 -1.79 -5.79 -12.29
CA ASP A 150 -2.35 -6.38 -11.07
C ASP A 150 -1.38 -7.33 -10.33
N SER A 151 -0.42 -7.91 -11.06
CA SER A 151 0.66 -8.70 -10.46
C SER A 151 1.72 -7.84 -9.79
N GLN A 152 1.96 -6.62 -10.30
CA GLN A 152 3.03 -5.71 -9.89
C GLN A 152 2.56 -4.67 -8.86
N ILE A 153 1.32 -4.18 -8.99
CA ILE A 153 0.74 -3.13 -8.17
C ILE A 153 -0.40 -3.71 -7.33
N LYS A 154 -0.23 -3.67 -6.01
CA LYS A 154 -1.23 -4.19 -5.07
C LYS A 154 -2.16 -3.11 -4.55
N VAL A 155 -3.44 -3.44 -4.36
CA VAL A 155 -4.45 -2.50 -3.85
C VAL A 155 -4.75 -2.82 -2.40
N SER A 156 -4.50 -1.87 -1.51
CA SER A 156 -4.79 -1.98 -0.08
C SER A 156 -5.54 -0.74 0.41
N THR A 157 -5.92 -0.73 1.68
CA THR A 157 -6.49 0.45 2.35
C THR A 157 -5.90 0.54 3.78
N PRO A 158 -5.28 1.67 4.14
CA PRO A 158 -4.79 1.93 5.48
C PRO A 158 -5.92 2.14 6.49
N HIS A 159 -5.93 1.37 7.57
CA HIS A 159 -6.89 1.50 8.65
C HIS A 159 -6.25 1.95 9.96
N SER A 160 -7.00 2.72 10.75
CA SER A 160 -6.61 3.01 12.13
C SER A 160 -6.58 1.71 12.95
N SER A 161 -5.58 1.54 13.81
CA SER A 161 -5.56 0.43 14.79
C SER A 161 -6.80 0.38 15.70
N SER A 162 -7.53 1.50 15.85
CA SER A 162 -8.78 1.58 16.61
C SER A 162 -9.94 0.73 16.07
N ILE A 163 -9.83 0.15 14.87
CA ILE A 163 -10.82 -0.81 14.37
C ILE A 163 -10.71 -2.18 15.06
N ILE A 164 -9.59 -2.45 15.75
CA ILE A 164 -9.33 -3.65 16.54
C ILE A 164 -9.66 -3.34 18.00
N LEU A 165 -10.58 -4.10 18.56
CA LEU A 165 -11.00 -4.01 19.95
C LEU A 165 -10.30 -5.09 20.79
N ASP A 166 -10.28 -4.87 22.10
CA ASP A 166 -9.72 -5.77 23.11
C ASP A 166 -8.36 -6.34 22.72
N SER A 167 -7.47 -5.41 22.34
CA SER A 167 -6.14 -5.70 21.81
C SER A 167 -5.16 -6.33 22.81
N PHE A 168 -5.57 -6.50 24.07
CA PHE A 168 -4.78 -7.18 25.10
C PHE A 168 -5.59 -8.22 25.90
N PRO A 169 -5.15 -9.49 25.95
CA PRO A 169 -4.00 -10.03 25.23
C PRO A 169 -4.26 -10.08 23.71
N PRO A 170 -3.24 -9.91 22.84
CA PRO A 170 -3.45 -9.85 21.38
C PRO A 170 -4.21 -11.05 20.79
N SER A 171 -4.10 -12.23 21.42
CA SER A 171 -4.82 -13.44 21.03
C SER A 171 -6.34 -13.35 21.18
N GLN A 172 -6.86 -12.39 21.95
CA GLN A 172 -8.29 -12.18 22.16
C GLN A 172 -8.83 -10.98 21.35
N SER A 173 -7.98 -10.32 20.58
CA SER A 173 -8.36 -9.15 19.81
C SER A 173 -9.32 -9.51 18.66
N PHE A 174 -10.28 -8.62 18.40
CA PHE A 174 -11.26 -8.81 17.33
C PHE A 174 -11.60 -7.48 16.66
N PHE A 175 -12.01 -7.52 15.39
CA PHE A 175 -12.51 -6.33 14.71
C PHE A 175 -13.84 -5.89 15.30
N ASN A 176 -14.07 -4.58 15.38
CA ASN A 176 -15.36 -4.05 15.81
C ASN A 176 -16.50 -4.66 14.96
N ARG A 177 -17.46 -5.33 15.60
CA ARG A 177 -18.53 -6.07 14.93
C ARG A 177 -19.41 -5.19 14.05
N SER A 178 -19.55 -3.91 14.38
CA SER A 178 -20.29 -2.96 13.52
C SER A 178 -19.65 -2.77 12.14
N LEU A 179 -18.36 -3.08 12.00
CA LEU A 179 -17.61 -2.99 10.76
C LEU A 179 -17.59 -4.30 9.97
N GLU A 180 -18.13 -5.41 10.48
CA GLU A 180 -18.19 -6.71 9.79
C GLU A 180 -18.72 -6.61 8.34
N PRO A 181 -19.80 -5.83 8.05
CA PRO A 181 -20.30 -5.69 6.68
C PRO A 181 -19.29 -5.13 5.68
N VAL A 182 -18.23 -4.47 6.15
CA VAL A 182 -17.18 -3.87 5.32
C VAL A 182 -15.87 -4.66 5.43
N VAL A 183 -15.46 -5.05 6.65
CA VAL A 183 -14.20 -5.76 6.91
C VAL A 183 -14.20 -7.16 6.29
N VAL A 184 -15.31 -7.91 6.36
CA VAL A 184 -15.35 -9.26 5.79
C VAL A 184 -15.21 -9.24 4.26
N PRO A 185 -15.96 -8.42 3.50
CA PRO A 185 -15.74 -8.28 2.06
C PRO A 185 -14.37 -7.73 1.70
N LEU A 186 -13.82 -6.82 2.51
CA LEU A 186 -12.47 -6.29 2.35
C LEU A 186 -11.42 -7.41 2.45
N LEU A 187 -11.44 -8.20 3.52
CA LEU A 187 -10.47 -9.29 3.72
C LEU A 187 -10.56 -10.34 2.61
N LYS A 188 -11.78 -10.67 2.16
CA LYS A 188 -11.99 -11.53 0.98
C LYS A 188 -11.36 -10.94 -0.28
N PHE A 189 -11.52 -9.65 -0.52
CA PHE A 189 -10.89 -8.96 -1.65
C PHE A 189 -9.36 -9.00 -1.57
N LEU A 190 -8.78 -8.72 -0.40
CA LEU A 190 -7.33 -8.76 -0.21
C LEU A 190 -6.79 -10.17 -0.45
N GLN A 191 -7.46 -11.19 0.09
CA GLN A 191 -7.11 -12.59 -0.13
C GLN A 191 -7.17 -12.97 -1.61
N SER A 192 -8.25 -12.60 -2.33
CA SER A 192 -8.43 -12.98 -3.74
C SER A 192 -7.44 -12.29 -4.69
N THR A 193 -6.88 -11.14 -4.28
CA THR A 193 -5.93 -10.35 -5.09
C THR A 193 -4.47 -10.57 -4.69
N GLY A 194 -4.23 -11.37 -3.65
CA GLY A 194 -2.89 -11.52 -3.05
C GLY A 194 -2.34 -10.19 -2.52
N SER A 195 -3.23 -9.34 -1.99
CA SER A 195 -2.88 -8.05 -1.41
C SER A 195 -2.78 -8.14 0.11
N PHE A 196 -2.36 -7.06 0.76
CA PHE A 196 -2.07 -6.99 2.19
C PHE A 196 -3.03 -6.07 2.93
N LEU A 197 -3.24 -6.31 4.24
CA LEU A 197 -3.94 -5.39 5.13
C LEU A 197 -2.96 -4.33 5.64
N THR A 198 -3.34 -3.05 5.57
CA THR A 198 -2.50 -1.95 6.06
C THR A 198 -3.10 -1.39 7.35
N LEU A 199 -2.30 -1.33 8.42
CA LEU A 199 -2.70 -0.76 9.71
C LEU A 199 -1.78 0.41 10.10
N ASN A 200 -2.38 1.55 10.44
CA ASN A 200 -1.72 2.66 11.08
C ASN A 200 -1.70 2.41 12.59
N VAL A 201 -0.54 2.03 13.09
CA VAL A 201 -0.30 1.74 14.52
C VAL A 201 0.39 2.95 15.15
N ILE A 202 -0.31 3.61 16.07
CA ILE A 202 0.21 4.79 16.78
C ILE A 202 0.39 4.42 18.24
N HIS A 203 1.64 4.14 18.65
CA HIS A 203 1.95 3.64 19.98
C HIS A 203 1.53 4.59 21.11
N ILE A 204 1.70 5.91 20.94
CA ILE A 204 1.33 6.89 21.97
C ILE A 204 -0.19 6.90 22.23
N MET A 205 -1.00 6.68 21.19
CA MET A 205 -2.46 6.62 21.32
C MET A 205 -2.91 5.33 22.01
N ILE A 206 -2.20 4.22 21.78
CA ILE A 206 -2.46 2.94 22.46
C ILE A 206 -2.21 3.08 23.96
N ILE A 207 -1.07 3.67 24.38
CA ILE A 207 -0.76 3.86 25.81
C ILE A 207 -1.81 4.76 26.48
N CYS A 208 -2.17 5.90 25.88
CA CYS A 208 -3.18 6.80 26.45
C CYS A 208 -4.55 6.12 26.62
N ASN A 209 -4.99 5.31 25.66
CA ASN A 209 -6.24 4.57 25.77
C ASN A 209 -6.22 3.49 26.86
N GLN A 210 -5.08 2.86 27.12
CA GLN A 210 -4.95 1.88 28.21
C GLN A 210 -4.93 2.55 29.59
N MET A 211 -4.29 3.71 29.73
CA MET A 211 -4.29 4.48 30.98
C MET A 211 -5.65 5.11 31.31
N GLY A 212 -6.47 5.40 30.30
CA GLY A 212 -7.84 5.90 30.49
C GLY A 212 -8.86 4.83 30.90
N ARG A 213 -8.53 3.53 30.80
CA ARG A 213 -9.39 2.41 31.21
C ARG A 213 -9.07 1.89 32.63
N SER A 214 -8.06 2.45 33.29
CA SER A 214 -7.67 2.09 34.66
C SER A 214 -8.27 3.00 35.74
N GLN A 215 -9.38 3.69 35.44
CA GLN A 215 -10.26 4.36 36.41
C GLN A 215 -11.69 3.85 36.24
#